data_AF-A0A953XV98-F1
#
_entry.id   AF-A0A953XV98-F1
#
_cell.length_a   1.000
_cell.length_b   1.000
_cell.length_c   1.000
_cell.angle_alpha   90.00
_cell.angle_beta   90.00
_cell.angle_gamma   90.00
#
_symmetry.space_group_name_H-M   'P 1'
#
loop_
_entity.id
_entity.type
_entity.pdbx_description
1 polymer ?
#
loop_
_entity_poly.entity_id
_entity_poly.type
_entity_poly.pdbx_seq_one_letter_code
_entity_poly.pdbx_strand_id
1 'polypeptide(L)'
;MAVDKLTQKKHVVSVEIGGRTISFETGWLAKQAAGSVLVREENSAVFVAVTRADPRPGLGFFPLTVEYREKTSAAGKFPGGFFKREARPSAKEVLTMRMTDRPLRPMFAEGYLDETQINGMAMSADPNLDPDMLMINGGSCGSMLSGLPFDGPVGAVRMG
;
A
#
# COMPACT_ATOMS: atom_id res chain seq x y z
N MET A 1 15.60 -30.68 11.41
CA MET A 1 16.23 -29.35 11.29
C MET A 1 15.34 -28.49 10.43
N ALA A 2 14.71 -27.38 10.82
CA ALA A 2 14.55 -26.70 12.09
C ALA A 2 13.20 -25.97 11.98
N VAL A 3 12.26 -26.28 12.87
CA VAL A 3 10.89 -25.74 12.90
C VAL A 3 10.87 -24.40 13.68
N ASP A 4 11.97 -23.65 13.65
CA ASP A 4 12.34 -22.74 14.76
C ASP A 4 12.57 -21.27 14.36
N LYS A 5 11.71 -20.70 13.48
CA LYS A 5 11.80 -19.26 13.09
C LYS A 5 10.45 -18.56 12.90
N LEU A 6 9.42 -18.87 13.69
CA LEU A 6 8.08 -18.26 13.53
C LEU A 6 7.56 -17.47 14.74
N THR A 7 8.42 -17.07 15.68
CA THR A 7 8.07 -16.02 16.64
C THR A 7 8.32 -14.65 15.98
N GLN A 8 7.44 -14.30 15.05
CA GLN A 8 7.59 -13.10 14.23
C GLN A 8 7.27 -11.85 15.05
N LYS A 9 8.28 -11.02 15.31
CA LYS A 9 8.13 -9.77 16.05
C LYS A 9 7.32 -8.78 15.21
N LYS A 10 6.04 -8.64 15.53
CA LYS A 10 5.15 -7.61 15.01
C LYS A 10 5.60 -6.25 15.55
N HIS A 11 5.83 -5.30 14.66
CA HIS A 11 6.12 -3.91 15.00
C HIS A 11 4.88 -3.07 14.70
N VAL A 12 4.40 -2.33 15.70
CA VAL A 12 3.25 -1.42 15.56
C VAL A 12 3.67 -0.05 16.07
N VAL A 13 3.44 0.97 15.26
CA VAL A 13 3.57 2.37 15.65
C VAL A 13 2.23 3.04 15.39
N SER A 14 1.72 3.76 16.38
CA SER A 14 0.45 4.49 16.29
C SER A 14 0.66 5.96 16.61
N VAL A 15 -0.12 6.80 15.94
CA VAL A 15 -0.12 8.24 16.14
C VAL A 15 -1.56 8.75 16.08
N GLU A 16 -1.86 9.73 16.93
CA GLU A 16 -3.15 10.40 16.91
C GLU A 16 -3.08 11.63 15.99
N ILE A 17 -3.99 11.70 15.01
CA ILE A 17 -4.06 12.79 14.02
C ILE A 17 -5.52 13.20 13.88
N GLY A 18 -5.83 14.46 14.21
CA GLY A 18 -7.18 15.01 14.05
C GLY A 18 -8.25 14.25 14.87
N GLY A 19 -7.89 13.76 16.06
CA GLY A 19 -8.79 13.00 16.95
C GLY A 19 -9.04 11.55 16.53
N ARG A 20 -8.32 11.04 15.53
CA ARG A 20 -8.36 9.64 15.07
C ARG A 20 -6.99 9.01 15.21
N THR A 21 -6.95 7.72 15.52
CA THR A 21 -5.67 7.00 15.66
C THR A 21 -5.33 6.27 14.37
N ILE A 22 -4.19 6.62 13.78
CA ILE A 22 -3.61 5.89 12.65
C ILE A 22 -2.49 4.99 13.17
N SER A 23 -2.49 3.72 12.75
CA SER A 23 -1.47 2.75 13.11
C SER A 23 -0.84 2.11 11.88
N PHE A 24 0.47 1.88 11.96
CA PHE A 24 1.29 1.23 10.95
C PHE A 24 1.87 -0.04 11.54
N GLU A 25 1.61 -1.17 10.90
CA GLU A 25 2.02 -2.49 11.38
C GLU A 25 2.88 -3.21 10.34
N THR A 26 4.04 -3.74 10.75
CA THR A 26 4.97 -4.48 9.85
C THR A 26 5.64 -5.66 10.56
N GLY A 27 6.43 -6.45 9.82
CA GLY A 27 7.29 -7.50 10.36
C GLY A 27 6.70 -8.92 10.39
N TRP A 28 5.45 -9.11 9.94
CA TRP A 28 4.79 -10.43 9.93
C TRP A 28 4.04 -10.77 8.63
N LEU A 29 3.41 -9.80 7.96
CA LEU A 29 2.75 -10.02 6.65
C LEU A 29 3.73 -9.85 5.49
N ALA A 30 3.56 -10.67 4.44
CA ALA A 30 4.23 -10.54 3.14
C ALA A 30 5.75 -10.30 3.21
N LYS A 31 6.48 -11.12 3.99
CA LYS A 31 7.93 -10.99 4.21
C LYS A 31 8.82 -11.16 2.98
N GLN A 32 8.25 -11.69 1.90
CA GLN A 32 8.95 -11.83 0.63
C GLN A 32 8.90 -10.53 -0.19
N ALA A 33 8.00 -9.61 0.15
CA ALA A 33 8.03 -8.27 -0.42
C ALA A 33 9.25 -7.51 0.11
N ALA A 34 9.74 -6.54 -0.68
CA ALA A 34 10.84 -5.70 -0.25
C ALA A 34 10.43 -4.87 0.98
N GLY A 35 9.22 -4.30 0.96
CA GLY A 35 8.60 -3.65 2.10
C GLY A 35 7.13 -4.04 2.22
N SER A 36 6.61 -4.14 3.45
CA SER A 36 5.19 -4.40 3.69
C SER A 36 4.69 -3.65 4.92
N VAL A 37 3.48 -3.14 4.84
CA VAL A 37 2.82 -2.44 5.95
C VAL A 37 1.32 -2.66 5.91
N LEU A 38 0.73 -2.81 7.08
CA LEU A 38 -0.71 -2.80 7.28
C LEU A 38 -1.06 -1.51 8.01
N VAL A 39 -1.74 -0.61 7.31
CA VAL A 39 -2.18 0.67 7.86
C VAL A 39 -3.62 0.54 8.32
N ARG A 40 -3.91 1.00 9.53
CA ARG A 40 -5.28 1.07 10.05
C ARG A 40 -5.59 2.43 10.61
N GLU A 41 -6.82 2.87 10.38
CA GLU A 41 -7.42 4.03 11.02
C GLU A 41 -8.88 3.66 11.33
N GLU A 42 -9.25 3.76 12.60
CA GLU A 42 -10.54 3.28 13.10
C GLU A 42 -10.82 1.82 12.65
N ASN A 43 -11.91 1.60 11.90
CA ASN A 43 -12.28 0.29 11.36
C ASN A 43 -11.81 0.06 9.92
N SER A 44 -11.11 1.01 9.29
CA SER A 44 -10.54 0.85 7.95
C SER A 44 -9.12 0.30 8.02
N ALA A 45 -8.80 -0.63 7.12
CA ALA A 45 -7.48 -1.25 7.04
C ALA A 45 -7.06 -1.42 5.58
N VAL A 46 -5.86 -0.95 5.25
CA VAL A 46 -5.24 -1.14 3.93
C VAL A 46 -3.90 -1.84 4.11
N PHE A 47 -3.76 -2.99 3.45
CA PHE A 47 -2.49 -3.69 3.34
C PHE A 47 -1.73 -3.17 2.12
N VAL A 48 -0.47 -2.83 2.28
CA VAL A 48 0.41 -2.37 1.21
C VAL A 48 1.69 -3.20 1.19
N ALA A 49 2.08 -3.66 0.00
CA ALA A 49 3.33 -4.35 -0.26
C ALA A 49 4.09 -3.67 -1.41
N VAL A 50 5.39 -3.49 -1.23
CA VAL A 50 6.31 -2.94 -2.23
C VAL A 50 7.26 -4.05 -2.67
N THR A 51 7.33 -4.29 -3.96
CA THR A 51 8.22 -5.28 -4.58
C THR A 51 9.11 -4.62 -5.61
N ARG A 52 10.32 -5.14 -5.76
CA ARG A 52 11.28 -4.71 -6.78
C ARG A 52 11.72 -5.89 -7.65
N ALA A 53 12.07 -5.61 -8.90
CA ALA A 53 12.76 -6.52 -9.79
C ALA A 53 13.81 -5.78 -10.61
N ASP A 54 14.80 -6.52 -11.11
CA ASP A 54 15.89 -5.95 -11.90
C ASP A 54 15.37 -5.26 -13.17
N PRO A 55 16.04 -4.19 -13.65
CA PRO A 55 15.59 -3.42 -14.80
C PRO A 55 15.55 -4.29 -16.06
N ARG A 56 14.49 -4.14 -16.84
CA ARG A 56 14.41 -4.82 -18.14
C ARG A 56 15.31 -4.13 -19.16
N PRO A 57 16.01 -4.87 -20.04
CA PRO A 57 16.90 -4.28 -21.03
C PRO A 57 16.12 -3.36 -21.98
N GLY A 58 16.66 -2.17 -22.23
CA GLY A 58 16.08 -1.19 -23.16
C GLY A 58 15.03 -0.24 -22.55
N LEU A 59 14.80 -0.26 -21.23
CA LEU A 59 13.99 0.79 -20.59
C LEU A 59 14.78 2.10 -20.46
N GLY A 60 14.22 3.18 -21.02
CA GLY A 60 14.69 4.55 -20.84
C GLY A 60 13.88 5.37 -19.83
N PHE A 61 13.03 4.73 -19.01
CA PHE A 61 12.18 5.40 -18.03
C PHE A 61 12.04 4.55 -16.76
N PHE A 62 11.64 5.16 -15.64
CA PHE A 62 11.40 4.48 -14.37
C PHE A 62 10.03 3.75 -14.35
N PRO A 63 10.03 2.40 -14.35
CA PRO A 63 8.81 1.59 -14.34
C PRO A 63 8.22 1.44 -12.93
N LEU A 64 7.54 2.49 -12.46
CA LEU A 64 6.70 2.43 -11.26
C LEU A 64 5.26 2.08 -11.63
N THR A 65 4.75 1.01 -11.02
CA THR A 65 3.34 0.60 -11.11
C THR A 65 2.70 0.63 -9.73
N VAL A 66 1.57 1.34 -9.62
CA VAL A 66 0.76 1.36 -8.39
C VAL A 66 -0.56 0.67 -8.67
N GLU A 67 -0.87 -0.35 -7.88
CA GLU A 67 -2.14 -1.06 -7.91
C GLU A 67 -2.84 -0.89 -6.58
N TYR A 68 -4.15 -0.65 -6.62
CA TYR A 68 -5.00 -0.57 -5.44
C TYR A 68 -6.32 -1.30 -5.71
N ARG A 69 -6.73 -2.15 -4.78
CA ARG A 69 -7.93 -2.97 -4.90
C ARG A 69 -8.82 -2.88 -3.67
N GLU A 70 -10.09 -2.59 -3.90
CA GLU A 70 -11.12 -2.64 -2.87
C GLU A 70 -11.86 -3.97 -2.94
N LYS A 71 -11.58 -4.87 -2.00
CA LYS A 71 -12.31 -6.13 -1.90
C LYS A 71 -13.71 -5.88 -1.39
N THR A 72 -14.74 -6.49 -1.98
CA THR A 72 -16.12 -6.31 -1.47
C THR A 72 -16.29 -6.91 -0.07
N SER A 73 -15.45 -7.92 0.25
CA SER A 73 -15.34 -8.49 1.59
C SER A 73 -14.91 -7.46 2.65
N ALA A 74 -14.19 -6.40 2.27
CA ALA A 74 -13.82 -5.32 3.19
C ALA A 74 -15.04 -4.56 3.74
N ALA A 75 -16.14 -4.56 2.99
CA ALA A 75 -17.43 -3.99 3.41
C ALA A 75 -18.44 -5.07 3.85
N GLY A 76 -18.01 -6.32 4.04
CA GLY A 76 -18.88 -7.43 4.40
C GLY A 76 -19.90 -7.83 3.33
N LYS A 77 -19.64 -7.50 2.05
CA LYS A 77 -20.58 -7.73 0.94
C LYS A 77 -20.03 -8.73 -0.07
N PHE A 78 -20.93 -9.48 -0.69
CA PHE A 78 -20.61 -10.30 -1.86
C PHE A 78 -20.63 -9.46 -3.14
N PRO A 79 -19.73 -9.70 -4.12
CA PRO A 79 -19.76 -8.97 -5.38
C PRO A 79 -21.10 -9.16 -6.11
N GLY A 80 -21.72 -8.07 -6.53
CA GLY A 80 -23.04 -8.09 -7.17
C GLY A 80 -23.08 -8.69 -8.58
N GLY A 81 -21.95 -8.66 -9.31
CA GLY A 81 -21.88 -9.05 -10.73
C GLY A 81 -22.07 -10.54 -11.02
N PHE A 82 -22.21 -10.89 -12.30
CA PHE A 82 -22.45 -12.27 -12.77
C PHE A 82 -21.37 -13.26 -12.27
N PHE A 83 -20.10 -12.88 -12.38
CA PHE A 83 -18.96 -13.71 -11.98
C PHE A 83 -18.72 -13.77 -10.46
N LYS A 84 -19.46 -12.99 -9.66
CA LYS A 84 -19.31 -12.92 -8.18
C LYS A 84 -17.85 -12.71 -7.70
N ARG A 85 -17.05 -11.99 -8.49
CA ARG A 85 -15.65 -11.64 -8.21
C ARG A 85 -15.36 -10.20 -8.59
N GLU A 86 -14.42 -9.56 -7.92
CA GLU A 86 -13.93 -8.24 -8.29
C GLU A 86 -13.30 -8.30 -9.70
N ALA A 87 -13.85 -7.50 -10.62
CA ALA A 87 -13.45 -7.50 -12.03
C ALA A 87 -12.42 -6.38 -12.29
N ARG A 88 -12.59 -5.59 -13.34
CA ARG A 88 -11.69 -4.47 -13.63
C ARG A 88 -11.71 -3.42 -12.51
N PRO A 89 -10.60 -2.69 -12.29
CA PRO A 89 -10.59 -1.55 -11.38
C PRO A 89 -11.68 -0.53 -11.71
N SER A 90 -12.39 -0.09 -10.68
CA SER A 90 -13.35 0.99 -10.70
C SER A 90 -12.65 2.35 -10.85
N ALA A 91 -13.42 3.39 -11.20
CA ALA A 91 -12.89 4.74 -11.28
C ALA A 91 -12.26 5.21 -9.96
N LYS A 92 -12.85 4.87 -8.82
CA LYS A 92 -12.32 5.19 -7.49
C LYS A 92 -10.97 4.51 -7.24
N GLU A 93 -10.85 3.22 -7.56
CA GLU A 93 -9.59 2.48 -7.43
C GLU A 93 -8.50 3.09 -8.31
N VAL A 94 -8.81 3.39 -9.59
CA VAL A 94 -7.87 4.01 -10.53
C VAL A 94 -7.45 5.41 -10.06
N LEU A 95 -8.38 6.22 -9.55
CA LEU A 95 -8.05 7.54 -9.00
C LEU A 95 -7.13 7.43 -7.78
N THR A 96 -7.37 6.46 -6.90
CA THR A 96 -6.52 6.20 -5.72
C THR A 96 -5.11 5.78 -6.12
N MET A 97 -4.98 4.90 -7.12
CA MET A 97 -3.68 4.53 -7.71
C MET A 97 -2.93 5.77 -8.21
N ARG A 98 -3.62 6.64 -8.96
CA ARG A 98 -3.00 7.86 -9.50
C ARG A 98 -2.68 8.89 -8.42
N MET A 99 -3.47 8.98 -7.36
CA MET A 99 -3.19 9.86 -6.21
C MET A 99 -1.99 9.37 -5.40
N THR A 100 -1.72 8.06 -5.42
CA THR A 100 -0.55 7.47 -4.76
C THR A 100 0.70 7.56 -5.63
N ASP A 101 0.61 7.29 -6.94
CA ASP A 101 1.75 7.34 -7.86
C ASP A 101 2.34 8.77 -7.94
N ARG A 102 1.48 9.78 -8.11
CA ARG A 102 1.90 11.18 -8.31
C ARG A 102 2.88 11.72 -7.27
N PRO A 103 2.63 11.60 -5.96
CA PRO A 103 3.54 12.12 -4.94
C PRO A 103 4.74 11.18 -4.69
N LEU A 104 4.63 9.88 -4.98
CA LEU A 104 5.72 8.93 -4.71
C LEU A 104 6.77 8.92 -5.84
N ARG A 105 6.35 9.08 -7.10
CA ARG A 105 7.25 8.99 -8.26
C ARG A 105 8.42 9.99 -8.24
N PRO A 106 8.25 11.27 -7.86
CA PRO A 106 9.34 12.23 -7.80
C PRO A 106 10.35 11.96 -6.67
N MET A 107 9.99 11.12 -5.71
CA MET A 107 10.83 10.85 -4.53
C MET A 107 11.84 9.73 -4.78
N PHE A 108 11.80 9.06 -5.93
CA PHE A 108 12.82 8.07 -6.29
C PHE A 108 14.05 8.78 -6.86
N ALA A 109 15.24 8.29 -6.50
CA ALA A 109 16.50 8.86 -6.97
C ALA A 109 16.60 8.88 -8.51
N GLU A 110 17.25 9.91 -9.03
CA GLU A 110 17.48 10.05 -10.47
C GLU A 110 18.30 8.87 -11.02
N GLY A 111 17.87 8.31 -12.15
CA GLY A 111 18.52 7.15 -12.77
C GLY A 111 18.13 5.78 -12.16
N TYR A 112 17.21 5.74 -11.18
CA TYR A 112 16.64 4.49 -10.70
C TYR A 112 15.70 3.87 -11.75
N LEU A 113 16.00 2.65 -12.19
CA LEU A 113 15.31 1.96 -13.30
C LEU A 113 14.77 0.57 -12.92
N ASP A 114 14.97 0.11 -11.69
CA ASP A 114 14.41 -1.17 -11.23
C ASP A 114 12.87 -1.13 -11.30
N GLU A 115 12.30 -2.27 -11.69
CA GLU A 115 10.85 -2.45 -11.73
C GLU A 115 10.28 -2.44 -10.33
N THR A 116 9.52 -1.39 -10.02
CA THR A 116 8.96 -1.17 -8.69
C THR A 116 7.44 -1.25 -8.77
N GLN A 117 6.86 -2.15 -7.97
CA GLN A 117 5.41 -2.29 -7.86
C GLN A 117 4.98 -2.01 -6.42
N ILE A 118 3.99 -1.15 -6.27
CA ILE A 118 3.31 -0.86 -4.99
C ILE A 118 1.90 -1.41 -5.11
N ASN A 119 1.62 -2.50 -4.38
CA ASN A 119 0.32 -3.15 -4.39
C ASN A 119 -0.41 -2.88 -3.08
N GLY A 120 -1.61 -2.30 -3.18
CA GLY A 120 -2.50 -1.97 -2.09
C GLY A 120 -3.80 -2.76 -2.14
N MET A 121 -4.27 -3.18 -0.97
CA MET A 121 -5.53 -3.89 -0.83
C MET A 121 -6.29 -3.40 0.40
N ALA A 122 -7.48 -2.85 0.21
CA ALA A 122 -8.39 -2.58 1.31
C ALA A 122 -8.90 -3.90 1.89
N MET A 123 -8.56 -4.16 3.14
CA MET A 123 -8.97 -5.35 3.90
C MET A 123 -10.23 -5.11 4.72
N SER A 124 -10.43 -3.87 5.17
CA SER A 124 -11.60 -3.43 5.91
C SER A 124 -11.91 -1.99 5.53
N ALA A 125 -13.18 -1.63 5.44
CA ALA A 125 -13.62 -0.28 5.09
C ALA A 125 -14.75 0.18 6.02
N ASP A 126 -14.49 1.25 6.77
CA ASP A 126 -15.52 1.99 7.50
C ASP A 126 -16.32 2.86 6.52
N PRO A 127 -17.67 2.87 6.57
CA PRO A 127 -18.49 3.71 5.71
C PRO A 127 -18.20 5.21 5.79
N ASN A 128 -17.66 5.68 6.92
CA ASN A 128 -17.39 7.09 7.17
C ASN A 128 -15.95 7.51 6.87
N LEU A 129 -15.08 6.55 6.51
CA LEU A 129 -13.67 6.81 6.27
C LEU A 129 -13.23 6.23 4.93
N ASP A 130 -12.81 7.11 4.03
CA ASP A 130 -12.27 6.70 2.74
C ASP A 130 -10.86 6.10 2.91
N PRO A 131 -10.60 4.85 2.47
CA PRO A 131 -9.29 4.20 2.60
C PRO A 131 -8.20 4.78 1.68
N ASP A 132 -8.49 5.77 0.83
CA ASP A 132 -7.53 6.34 -0.12
C ASP A 132 -6.31 6.97 0.57
N MET A 133 -6.51 7.70 1.67
CA MET A 133 -5.41 8.30 2.45
C MET A 133 -4.52 7.22 3.10
N LEU A 134 -5.12 6.10 3.52
CA LEU A 134 -4.37 4.95 4.05
C LEU A 134 -3.51 4.31 2.98
N MET A 135 -3.97 4.27 1.73
CA MET A 135 -3.19 3.77 0.61
C MET A 135 -1.95 4.63 0.34
N ILE A 136 -2.09 5.96 0.34
CA ILE A 136 -0.96 6.86 0.08
C ILE A 136 0.07 6.78 1.21
N ASN A 137 -0.37 6.88 2.46
CA ASN A 137 0.50 6.80 3.63
C ASN A 137 1.14 5.41 3.77
N GLY A 138 0.40 4.34 3.44
CA GLY A 138 0.90 2.98 3.41
C GLY A 138 1.91 2.74 2.28
N GLY A 139 1.67 3.30 1.10
CA GLY A 139 2.62 3.30 -0.02
C GLY A 139 3.94 3.96 0.38
N SER A 140 3.89 5.13 1.01
CA SER A 140 5.10 5.80 1.48
C SER A 140 5.83 4.98 2.54
N CYS A 141 5.13 4.47 3.55
CA CYS A 141 5.76 3.68 4.61
C CYS A 141 6.36 2.37 4.07
N GLY A 142 5.64 1.69 3.18
CA GLY A 142 6.13 0.49 2.49
C GLY A 142 7.40 0.76 1.66
N SER A 143 7.46 1.90 0.96
CA SER A 143 8.65 2.32 0.19
C SER A 143 9.84 2.71 1.08
N MET A 144 9.60 3.28 2.25
CA MET A 144 10.68 3.54 3.23
C MET A 144 11.23 2.23 3.83
N LEU A 145 10.35 1.25 4.07
CA LEU A 145 10.74 -0.05 4.62
C LEU A 145 11.45 -0.95 3.61
N SER A 146 11.30 -0.70 2.30
CA SER A 146 11.83 -1.57 1.25
C SER A 146 13.31 -1.40 0.95
N GLY A 147 13.96 -0.38 1.52
CA GLY A 147 15.37 -0.07 1.27
C GLY A 147 15.65 0.40 -0.16
N LEU A 148 14.60 0.77 -0.90
CA LEU A 148 14.71 1.39 -2.22
C LEU A 148 15.29 2.80 -2.10
N PRO A 149 15.91 3.34 -3.17
CA PRO A 149 16.41 4.71 -3.19
C PRO A 149 15.25 5.71 -3.29
N PHE A 150 14.57 5.90 -2.15
CA PHE A 150 13.37 6.72 -1.99
C PHE A 150 13.62 7.79 -0.92
N ASP A 151 13.65 9.06 -1.32
CA ASP A 151 13.95 10.24 -0.49
C ASP A 151 12.74 10.70 0.36
N GLY A 152 11.79 9.81 0.61
CA GLY A 152 10.61 10.07 1.45
C GLY A 152 10.94 10.29 2.94
N PRO A 153 9.92 10.31 3.82
CA PRO A 153 8.52 9.89 3.59
C PRO A 153 7.61 10.98 3.03
N VAL A 154 6.52 10.55 2.39
CA VAL A 154 5.37 11.36 1.97
C VAL A 154 4.22 11.13 2.95
N GLY A 155 3.56 12.21 3.36
CA GLY A 155 2.30 12.17 4.11
C GLY A 155 1.13 12.74 3.30
N ALA A 156 -0.04 12.14 3.45
CA ALA A 156 -1.28 12.61 2.85
C ALA A 156 -2.38 12.73 3.91
N VAL A 157 -3.11 13.85 3.83
CA VAL A 157 -4.27 14.14 4.67
C VAL A 157 -5.41 14.66 3.81
N ARG A 158 -6.64 14.34 4.20
CA ARG A 158 -7.84 14.91 3.59
C ARG A 158 -8.29 16.12 4.41
N MET A 159 -8.40 17.27 3.75
CA MET A 159 -8.98 18.50 4.32
C MET A 159 -10.36 18.71 3.69
N GLY A 160 -11.35 19.08 4.50
CA GLY A 160 -12.74 19.30 4.10
C GLY A 160 -13.37 20.42 4.90
#